data_AF-A0A2S9X801-F1
#
_entry.id   AF-A0A2S9X801-F1
#
_cell.length_a   1.000
_cell.length_b   1.000
_cell.length_c   1.000
_cell.angle_alpha   90.00
_cell.angle_beta   90.00
_cell.angle_gamma   90.00
#
_symmetry.space_group_name_H-M   'P 1'
#
loop_
_entity.id
_entity.type
_entity.pdbx_description
1 polymer ?
#
loop_
_entity_poly.entity_id
_entity_poly.type
_entity_poly.pdbx_seq_one_letter_code
_entity_poly.pdbx_strand_id
1 'polypeptide(L)' 'MRRDVVLDRVGVTKTTLYDWIAAGNFPPSIPLGGGSVGFLESHVEIWMAWRFECAKNAA' A
#
# COMPACT_ATOMS: atom_id res chain seq x y z
N MET A 1 -10.18 -0.06 -2.25
CA MET A 1 -9.60 -1.39 -2.51
C MET A 1 -9.59 -2.24 -1.24
N ARG A 2 -9.81 -3.56 -1.33
CA ARG A 2 -9.58 -4.49 -0.21
C ARG A 2 -8.10 -4.81 -0.06
N ARG A 3 -7.66 -5.21 1.14
CA ARG A 3 -6.27 -5.63 1.39
C ARG A 3 -5.76 -6.64 0.37
N ASP A 4 -6.54 -7.66 0.04
CA ASP A 4 -6.07 -8.74 -0.82
C ASP A 4 -5.80 -8.25 -2.25
N VAL A 5 -6.57 -7.28 -2.73
CA VAL A 5 -6.32 -6.61 -4.03
C VAL A 5 -5.05 -5.75 -3.98
N VAL A 6 -4.76 -5.11 -2.85
CA VAL A 6 -3.52 -4.35 -2.68
C VAL A 6 -2.31 -5.27 -2.66
N LEU A 7 -2.39 -6.42 -2.00
CA LEU A 7 -1.31 -7.40 -1.96
C LEU A 7 -0.99 -7.94 -3.36
N ASP A 8 -2.02 -8.22 -4.16
CA ASP A 8 -1.88 -8.67 -5.55
C ASP A 8 -1.29 -7.56 -6.44
N ARG A 9 -1.81 -6.33 -6.35
CA ARG A 9 -1.35 -5.18 -7.16
C ARG A 9 0.09 -4.77 -6.85
N VAL A 10 0.49 -4.83 -5.58
CA VAL A 10 1.82 -4.41 -5.12
C VAL A 10 2.83 -5.58 -5.15
N GLY A 11 2.35 -6.82 -5.16
CA GLY A 11 3.19 -8.02 -5.24
C GLY A 11 3.98 -8.31 -3.96
N VAL A 12 3.38 -8.05 -2.79
CA VAL A 12 4.04 -8.22 -1.47
C VAL A 12 3.25 -9.07 -0.50
N THR A 13 3.95 -9.56 0.52
CA THR A 13 3.30 -10.32 1.60
C THR A 13 2.53 -9.40 2.54
N LYS A 14 1.55 -9.98 3.24
CA LYS A 14 0.77 -9.29 4.28
C LYS A 14 1.68 -8.68 5.35
N THR A 15 2.72 -9.40 5.78
CA THR A 15 3.68 -8.92 6.80
C THR A 15 4.41 -7.68 6.30
N THR A 16 4.98 -7.75 5.10
CA THR A 16 5.68 -6.62 4.46
C THR A 16 4.78 -5.38 4.34
N LEU A 17 3.51 -5.59 3.96
CA LEU A 17 2.54 -4.49 3.88
C LEU A 17 2.35 -3.81 5.25
N TYR A 18 2.16 -4.59 6.32
CA TYR A 18 2.02 -4.02 7.67
C TYR A 18 3.30 -3.38 8.17
N ASP A 19 4.48 -3.93 7.85
CA ASP A 19 5.76 -3.33 8.18
C ASP A 19 5.92 -1.96 7.51
N TRP A 20 5.51 -1.82 6.24
CA TRP A 20 5.54 -0.54 5.55
C TRP A 20 4.54 0.46 6.12
N ILE A 21 3.34 0.00 6.51
CA ILE A 21 2.36 0.85 7.19
C ILE A 21 2.92 1.33 8.54
N ALA A 22 3.55 0.43 9.32
CA ALA A 22 4.17 0.77 10.60
C ALA A 22 5.36 1.72 10.43
N ALA A 23 6.14 1.57 9.36
CA ALA A 23 7.23 2.47 9.00
C ALA A 23 6.76 3.80 8.39
N GLY A 24 5.46 4.00 8.17
CA GLY A 24 4.91 5.20 7.52
C GLY A 24 5.23 5.29 6.02
N ASN A 25 5.70 4.21 5.41
CA ASN A 25 6.10 4.13 4.01
C ASN A 25 4.99 3.59 3.10
N PHE A 26 3.79 3.34 3.62
CA PHE A 26 2.63 2.90 2.85
C PHE A 26 1.36 3.59 3.37
N PRO A 27 0.36 3.88 2.52
CA PRO A 27 -0.86 4.54 2.97
C PRO A 27 -1.61 3.77 4.05
N PRO A 28 -2.22 4.48 5.03
CA PRO A 28 -2.91 3.85 6.13
C PRO A 28 -4.14 3.08 5.66
N SER A 29 -4.39 1.95 6.33
CA SER A 29 -5.59 1.15 6.09
C SER A 29 -6.81 1.79 6.75
N ILE A 30 -7.93 1.86 6.03
CA ILE A 30 -9.22 2.36 6.50
C ILE A 30 -10.07 1.16 6.96
N PRO A 31 -10.54 1.10 8.22
CA PRO A 31 -11.42 0.05 8.67
C PRO A 31 -12.79 0.15 7.98
N LEU A 32 -13.25 -0.94 7.37
CA LEU A 32 -14.55 -1.01 6.68
C LEU A 32 -15.63 -1.73 7.52
N GLY A 33 -15.27 -2.15 8.74
CA GLY A 33 -16.12 -2.95 9.62
C GLY A 33 -15.92 -4.47 9.43
N GLY A 34 -16.36 -5.26 10.41
CA GLY A 34 -16.29 -6.74 10.36
C GLY A 34 -14.88 -7.31 10.25
N GLY A 35 -13.87 -6.64 10.83
CA GLY A 35 -12.45 -7.04 10.73
C GLY A 35 -11.84 -6.84 9.34
N SER A 36 -12.59 -6.24 8.40
CA SER A 36 -12.10 -5.92 7.07
C SER A 36 -11.45 -4.55 7.03
N VAL A 37 -10.33 -4.47 6.31
CA VAL A 37 -9.61 -3.22 6.06
C VAL A 37 -9.54 -2.95 4.57
N GLY A 38 -9.71 -1.69 4.21
CA GLY A 38 -9.59 -1.19 2.86
C GLY A 38 -8.47 -0.16 2.75
N PHE A 39 -8.12 0.15 1.51
CA PHE A 39 -7.18 1.20 1.15
C PHE A 39 -7.85 2.10 0.13
N LEU A 40 -7.60 3.41 0.25
CA LEU A 40 -8.06 4.35 -0.75
C LEU A 40 -7.25 4.14 -2.03
N GLU A 41 -7.94 3.97 -3.15
CA GLU A 41 -7.29 3.65 -4.43
C GLU A 41 -6.32 4.74 -4.87
N SER A 42 -6.73 6.00 -4.78
CA SER A 42 -5.89 7.15 -5.10
C SER A 42 -4.60 7.18 -4.29
N HIS A 43 -4.63 6.80 -3.01
CA HIS A 43 -3.42 6.75 -2.19
C HIS A 43 -2.45 5.65 -2.63
N VAL A 44 -2.97 4.49 -3.03
CA VAL A 44 -2.13 3.39 -3.54
C VAL A 44 -1.50 3.78 -4.88
N GLU A 45 -2.24 4.48 -5.74
CA GLU A 45 -1.72 4.98 -7.02
C GLU A 45 -0.64 6.04 -6.84
N ILE A 46 -0.87 7.03 -5.96
CA ILE A 46 0.13 8.05 -5.61
C ILE A 46 1.39 7.38 -5.04
N TRP A 47 1.22 6.40 -4.16
CA TRP A 47 2.35 5.66 -3.60
C TRP A 47 3.15 4.90 -4.65
N MET A 48 2.48 4.22 -5.59
CA MET A 48 3.18 3.53 -6.69
C MET A 48 3.94 4.52 -7.57
N ALA A 49 3.32 5.65 -7.93
CA ALA A 49 3.98 6.70 -8.71
C ALA A 49 5.23 7.23 -8.00
N TRP A 50 5.12 7.55 -6.70
CA TRP A 50 6.24 7.96 -5.87
C TRP A 50 7.36 6.90 -5.84
N ARG A 51 7.03 5.61 -5.72
CA ARG A 51 8.02 4.51 -5.77
C ARG A 51 8.74 4.45 -7.12
N PHE A 52 8.03 4.63 -8.23
CA PHE A 52 8.64 4.69 -9.55
C PHE A 52 9.56 5.90 -9.72
N GLU A 53 9.16 7.07 -9.21
CA GLU A 53 10.00 8.28 -9.22
C GLU A 53 11.26 8.11 -8.38
N CYS A 54 11.16 7.57 -7.16
CA CYS A 54 12.32 7.25 -6.34
C CYS A 54 13.26 6.25 -7.02
N ALA A 55 12.72 5.22 -7.68
CA ALA A 55 13.52 4.26 -8.43
C ALA A 55 14.21 4.91 -9.64
N LYS A 56 13.53 5.83 -10.35
CA LYS A 56 14.08 6.56 -11.48
C LYS A 56 15.18 7.55 -11.06
N ASN A 57 15.01 8.21 -9.92
CA ASN A 57 15.96 9.19 -9.39
C ASN A 57 17.17 8.55 -8.69
N ALA A 58 17.16 7.22 -8.50
CA ALA A 58 18.29 6.47 -7.95
C ALA A 58 19.26 5.91 -9.03
N ALA A 59 18.99 6.20 -10.31
CA ALA A 59 19.84 5.87 -11.47
C ALA A 59 20.47 7.15 -12.06
#